data_AF-A0A939FCC0-F1
#
_entry.id   AF-A0A939FCC0-F1
#
_cell.length_a   1.000
_cell.length_b   1.000
_cell.length_c   1.000
_cell.angle_alpha   90.00
_cell.angle_beta   90.00
_cell.angle_gamma   90.00
#
_symmetry.space_group_name_H-M   'P 1'
#
loop_
_entity.id
_entity.type
_entity.pdbx_description
1 polymer ?
#
loop_
_entity_poly.entity_id
_entity_poly.type
_entity_poly.pdbx_seq_one_letter_code
_entity_poly.pdbx_strand_id
1 'polypeptide(L)'
;MQGKRYGSMIAAIAAAVLFMPFSAHADDTTPGSSQGGKPGTDVPAGVKLTTELPKQIKVDNKAGTTSGLTAKVSNTGTKDSGAITLSVLGLGGMKITKVEGCVPVPSGMLPKGVNNGFACVIDNLAAGKSKSYPVSATYDLKQKGQICLPVTEGTGKKVLWQQGPISFGTTKPTPNAPDTPLLLGTDNVPAVPGSGSGLPKTGPGDLTLPAGLAGAGLLVAGGLGFWWTSRNRRAAHH
;
A
#
# COMPACT_ATOMS: atom_id res chain seq x y z
N MET A 1 -13.33 -66.31 56.88
CA MET A 1 -12.56 -65.12 57.30
C MET A 1 -11.74 -64.66 56.11
N GLN A 2 -12.30 -63.74 55.30
CA GLN A 2 -11.89 -62.32 55.17
C GLN A 2 -10.40 -62.07 54.85
N GLY A 3 -10.14 -61.50 53.67
CA GLY A 3 -8.82 -61.00 53.28
C GLY A 3 -8.77 -60.44 51.86
N LYS A 4 -9.36 -59.25 51.65
CA LYS A 4 -9.25 -58.37 50.46
C LYS A 4 -7.84 -58.32 49.84
N ARG A 5 -7.74 -58.32 48.50
CA ARG A 5 -6.93 -57.33 47.73
C ARG A 5 -7.55 -57.07 46.34
N TYR A 6 -7.73 -55.78 46.07
CA TYR A 6 -8.22 -55.19 44.83
C TYR A 6 -7.11 -55.15 43.77
N GLY A 7 -7.47 -55.21 42.49
CA GLY A 7 -6.54 -55.00 41.38
C GLY A 7 -7.26 -54.79 40.06
N SER A 8 -7.76 -53.56 39.85
CA SER A 8 -8.24 -53.06 38.56
C SER A 8 -7.06 -52.90 37.60
N MET A 9 -7.10 -53.52 36.43
CA MET A 9 -6.17 -53.23 35.33
C MET A 9 -6.95 -52.55 34.20
N ILE A 10 -6.93 -51.21 34.22
CA ILE A 10 -7.29 -50.37 33.09
C ILE A 10 -6.07 -50.34 32.16
N ALA A 11 -6.21 -50.88 30.95
CA ALA A 11 -5.23 -50.73 29.88
C ALA A 11 -5.22 -49.28 29.39
N ALA A 12 -4.19 -48.52 29.74
CA ALA A 12 -3.97 -47.18 29.21
C ALA A 12 -3.35 -47.29 27.80
N ILE A 13 -4.14 -46.94 26.78
CA ILE A 13 -3.64 -46.75 25.42
C ILE A 13 -3.01 -45.36 25.36
N ALA A 14 -1.67 -45.29 25.32
CA ALA A 14 -0.95 -44.07 25.06
C ALA A 14 -0.93 -43.78 23.55
N ALA A 15 -1.86 -42.95 23.07
CA ALA A 15 -1.80 -42.39 21.73
C ALA A 15 -0.79 -41.24 21.72
N ALA A 16 0.43 -41.51 21.23
CA ALA A 16 1.42 -40.48 20.97
C ALA A 16 0.99 -39.68 19.72
N VAL A 17 0.30 -38.56 19.94
CA VAL A 17 0.05 -37.56 18.90
C VAL A 17 1.33 -36.74 18.75
N LEU A 18 2.06 -36.96 17.65
CA LEU A 18 3.14 -36.09 17.22
C LEU A 18 2.56 -34.71 16.89
N PHE A 19 2.59 -33.80 17.86
CA PHE A 19 2.34 -32.38 17.62
C PHE A 19 3.49 -31.83 16.76
N MET A 20 3.26 -31.67 15.46
CA MET A 20 4.11 -30.86 14.60
C MET A 20 3.91 -29.38 15.00
N PRO A 21 4.94 -28.65 15.45
CA PRO A 21 4.84 -27.21 15.55
C PRO A 21 4.91 -26.63 14.14
N PHE A 22 3.76 -26.52 13.48
CA PHE A 22 3.61 -25.58 12.37
C PHE A 22 3.68 -24.18 12.96
N SER A 23 4.90 -23.66 13.08
CA SER A 23 5.12 -22.22 13.19
C SER A 23 4.67 -21.62 11.86
N ALA A 24 3.39 -21.23 11.79
CA ALA A 24 2.90 -20.35 10.76
C ALA A 24 3.68 -19.04 10.86
N HIS A 25 4.73 -18.90 10.06
CA HIS A 25 5.36 -17.62 9.82
C HIS A 25 4.32 -16.75 9.11
N ALA A 26 3.82 -15.74 9.82
CA ALA A 26 2.99 -14.70 9.25
C ALA A 26 3.72 -14.09 8.04
N ASP A 27 2.96 -13.86 6.98
CA ASP A 27 3.38 -13.24 5.71
C ASP A 27 4.49 -12.19 5.91
N ASP A 28 5.56 -12.31 5.14
CA ASP A 28 6.62 -11.32 5.00
C ASP A 28 6.04 -9.98 4.52
N THR A 29 5.51 -9.20 5.45
CA THR A 29 5.26 -7.78 5.24
C THR A 29 6.62 -7.14 5.01
N THR A 30 6.86 -6.70 3.78
CA THR A 30 8.03 -5.88 3.41
C THR A 30 8.28 -4.84 4.51
N PRO A 31 9.51 -4.74 5.07
CA PRO A 31 9.80 -3.81 6.14
C PRO A 31 9.29 -2.40 5.82
N GLY A 32 8.54 -1.83 6.75
CA GLY A 32 8.01 -0.48 6.64
C GLY A 32 9.10 0.59 6.65
N SER A 33 8.70 1.84 6.52
CA SER A 33 9.56 3.01 6.54
C SER A 33 9.24 3.87 7.76
N SER A 34 10.31 4.27 8.46
CA SER A 34 10.28 5.24 9.56
C SER A 34 10.53 6.67 9.09
N GLN A 35 10.43 6.93 7.78
CA GLN A 35 10.66 8.26 7.19
C GLN A 35 9.84 9.33 7.91
N GLY A 36 10.40 10.53 8.07
CA GLY A 36 9.70 11.66 8.70
C GLY A 36 9.45 11.53 10.21
N GLY A 37 10.06 10.54 10.86
CA GLY A 37 10.00 10.33 12.30
C GLY A 37 10.98 11.18 13.11
N LYS A 38 10.51 11.76 14.21
CA LYS A 38 11.32 12.51 15.17
C LYS A 38 10.93 12.14 16.61
N PRO A 39 11.90 11.96 17.53
CA PRO A 39 11.62 11.84 18.95
C PRO A 39 10.94 13.11 19.49
N GLY A 40 10.07 12.93 20.49
CA GLY A 40 9.58 14.04 21.30
C GLY A 40 10.65 14.60 22.23
N THR A 41 10.36 15.75 22.85
CA THR A 41 11.28 16.42 23.80
C THR A 41 11.38 15.70 25.14
N ASP A 42 10.37 14.93 25.51
CA ASP A 42 10.18 14.41 26.87
C ASP A 42 10.15 12.87 26.92
N VAL A 43 10.96 12.22 26.09
CA VAL A 43 11.03 10.75 26.06
C VAL A 43 11.74 10.23 27.32
N PRO A 44 11.14 9.31 28.09
CA PRO A 44 11.79 8.71 29.25
C PRO A 44 13.13 8.04 28.91
N ALA A 45 14.12 8.19 29.79
CA ALA A 45 15.45 7.63 29.59
C ALA A 45 15.39 6.09 29.41
N GLY A 46 15.93 5.60 28.30
CA GLY A 46 15.95 4.18 27.94
C GLY A 46 14.79 3.72 27.05
N VAL A 47 13.78 4.56 26.83
CA VAL A 47 12.69 4.30 25.88
C VAL A 47 13.07 4.87 24.51
N LYS A 48 12.88 4.09 23.44
CA LYS A 48 13.09 4.56 22.05
C LYS A 48 11.96 4.09 21.17
N LEU A 49 10.96 4.94 21.01
CA LEU A 49 9.79 4.64 20.19
C LEU A 49 10.05 5.04 18.74
N THR A 50 9.63 4.20 17.82
CA THR A 50 9.58 4.50 16.38
C THR A 50 8.25 4.02 15.81
N THR A 51 7.84 4.61 14.70
CA THR A 51 6.69 4.15 13.94
C THR A 51 7.09 3.84 12.51
N GLU A 52 6.37 2.90 11.89
CA GLU A 52 6.60 2.44 10.54
C GLU A 52 5.29 2.41 9.76
N LEU A 53 5.39 2.83 8.50
CA LEU A 53 4.34 2.72 7.49
C LEU A 53 4.81 1.84 6.34
N PRO A 54 3.92 1.18 5.58
CA PRO A 54 4.32 0.49 4.37
C PRO A 54 4.94 1.48 3.38
N LYS A 55 5.96 1.03 2.64
CA LYS A 55 6.59 1.83 1.58
C LYS A 55 5.64 2.09 0.41
N GLN A 56 4.62 1.25 0.27
CA GLN A 56 3.64 1.32 -0.80
C GLN A 56 2.27 0.85 -0.30
N ILE A 57 1.22 1.54 -0.72
CA ILE A 57 -0.17 1.10 -0.60
C ILE A 57 -0.81 1.05 -1.98
N LYS A 58 -1.99 0.44 -2.10
CA LYS A 58 -2.81 0.52 -3.31
C LYS A 58 -4.08 1.28 -3.02
N VAL A 59 -4.58 2.00 -4.02
CA VAL A 59 -5.86 2.72 -3.97
C VAL A 59 -6.73 2.24 -5.11
N ASP A 60 -7.92 1.77 -4.80
CA ASP A 60 -8.94 1.46 -5.82
C ASP A 60 -9.39 2.77 -6.48
N ASN A 61 -9.32 2.85 -7.82
CA ASN A 61 -9.59 4.08 -8.55
C ASN A 61 -11.09 4.45 -8.61
N LYS A 62 -12.00 3.53 -8.27
CA LYS A 62 -13.46 3.76 -8.27
C LYS A 62 -13.98 4.18 -6.90
N ALA A 63 -13.57 3.47 -5.87
CA ALA A 63 -14.01 3.64 -4.48
C ALA A 63 -13.07 4.52 -3.66
N GLY A 64 -11.83 4.74 -4.12
CA GLY A 64 -10.79 5.46 -3.38
C GLY A 64 -10.28 4.71 -2.16
N THR A 65 -10.66 3.44 -1.97
CA THR A 65 -10.30 2.65 -0.79
C THR A 65 -8.85 2.22 -0.84
N THR A 66 -8.17 2.29 0.30
CA THR A 66 -6.77 1.85 0.41
C THR A 66 -6.68 0.38 0.79
N SER A 67 -5.65 -0.30 0.28
CA SER A 67 -5.24 -1.63 0.74
C SER A 67 -3.74 -1.71 1.01
N GLY A 68 -3.37 -2.58 1.96
CA GLY A 68 -1.98 -2.73 2.42
C GLY A 68 -1.50 -1.64 3.38
N LEU A 69 -2.39 -0.78 3.89
CA LEU A 69 -2.02 0.24 4.87
C LEU A 69 -1.98 -0.37 6.29
N THR A 70 -0.79 -0.33 6.89
CA THR A 70 -0.56 -0.78 8.27
C THR A 70 0.21 0.28 9.04
N ALA A 71 -0.19 0.53 10.29
CA ALA A 71 0.54 1.40 11.21
C ALA A 71 1.24 0.54 12.26
N LYS A 72 2.57 0.59 12.30
CA LYS A 72 3.37 -0.14 13.30
C LYS A 72 4.04 0.83 14.26
N VAL A 73 4.07 0.47 15.53
CA VAL A 73 4.85 1.15 16.58
C VAL A 73 5.81 0.14 17.20
N SER A 74 7.04 0.56 17.45
CA SER A 74 8.13 -0.26 17.99
C SER A 74 8.81 0.45 19.14
N ASN A 75 9.21 -0.29 20.17
CA ASN A 75 10.11 0.18 21.21
C ASN A 75 11.48 -0.48 21.01
N THR A 76 12.42 0.27 20.42
CA THR A 76 13.81 -0.16 20.21
C THR A 76 14.73 0.23 21.38
N GLY A 77 14.14 0.66 22.49
CA GLY A 77 14.83 1.04 23.72
C GLY A 77 15.28 -0.16 24.54
N THR A 78 15.89 0.14 25.68
CA THR A 78 16.30 -0.84 26.69
C THR A 78 15.33 -0.93 27.86
N LYS A 79 14.31 -0.06 27.90
CA LYS A 79 13.24 -0.06 28.90
C LYS A 79 11.87 -0.10 28.24
N ASP A 80 10.92 -0.65 28.98
CA ASP A 80 9.50 -0.64 28.66
C ASP A 80 8.96 0.80 28.55
N SER A 81 8.03 1.01 27.62
CA SER A 81 7.47 2.34 27.38
C SER A 81 6.48 2.79 28.46
N GLY A 82 5.93 1.86 29.23
CA GLY A 82 4.69 2.09 29.97
C GLY A 82 3.52 2.36 29.01
N ALA A 83 2.46 2.95 29.54
CA ALA A 83 1.26 3.26 28.77
C ALA A 83 1.55 4.32 27.71
N ILE A 84 1.22 4.00 26.46
CA ILE A 84 1.36 4.89 25.30
C ILE A 84 0.09 4.85 24.45
N THR A 85 -0.10 5.89 23.65
CA THR A 85 -1.18 5.96 22.66
C THR A 85 -0.59 6.23 21.29
N LEU A 86 -0.77 5.30 20.35
CA LEU A 86 -0.49 5.52 18.94
C LEU A 86 -1.72 6.15 18.30
N SER A 87 -1.58 7.33 17.69
CA SER A 87 -2.65 7.91 16.86
C SER A 87 -2.35 7.72 15.38
N VAL A 88 -3.38 7.42 14.59
CA VAL A 88 -3.30 7.34 13.12
C VAL A 88 -4.19 8.44 12.56
N LEU A 89 -3.57 9.48 12.00
CA LEU A 89 -4.26 10.70 11.59
C LEU A 89 -4.15 10.89 10.08
N GLY A 90 -5.28 11.10 9.41
CA GLY A 90 -5.37 11.38 7.97
C GLY A 90 -5.51 12.88 7.70
N LEU A 91 -4.76 13.38 6.72
CA LEU A 91 -4.76 14.78 6.31
C LEU A 91 -4.91 14.91 4.78
N GLY A 92 -5.40 16.08 4.34
CA GLY A 92 -5.55 16.40 2.92
C GLY A 92 -6.45 15.40 2.21
N GLY A 93 -5.95 14.76 1.14
CA GLY A 93 -6.68 13.72 0.42
C GLY A 93 -6.87 12.40 1.17
N MET A 94 -6.33 12.23 2.38
CA MET A 94 -6.42 10.97 3.13
C MET A 94 -7.43 11.04 4.28
N LYS A 95 -8.33 10.06 4.34
CA LYS A 95 -9.31 9.91 5.43
C LYS A 95 -9.25 8.50 6.00
N ILE A 96 -8.95 8.37 7.28
CA ILE A 96 -8.86 7.06 7.96
C ILE A 96 -10.27 6.60 8.32
N THR A 97 -10.71 5.45 7.88
CA THR A 97 -12.08 4.97 8.12
C THR A 97 -12.18 4.00 9.28
N LYS A 98 -11.11 3.24 9.54
CA LYS A 98 -11.03 2.29 10.65
C LYS A 98 -9.57 1.98 10.98
N VAL A 99 -9.30 1.74 12.26
CA VAL A 99 -8.07 1.07 12.71
C VAL A 99 -8.46 -0.02 13.68
N GLU A 100 -7.97 -1.24 13.47
CA GLU A 100 -8.39 -2.38 14.29
C GLU A 100 -7.95 -2.23 15.75
N GLY A 101 -8.89 -2.41 16.69
CA GLY A 101 -8.62 -2.30 18.12
C GLY A 101 -8.42 -0.86 18.62
N CYS A 102 -8.78 0.15 17.82
CA CYS A 102 -8.58 1.56 18.15
C CYS A 102 -9.92 2.32 18.11
N VAL A 103 -9.96 3.45 18.82
CA VAL A 103 -11.16 4.28 18.93
C VAL A 103 -11.04 5.55 18.08
N PRO A 104 -12.12 6.05 17.47
CA PRO A 104 -12.08 7.30 16.72
C PRO A 104 -11.73 8.47 17.65
N VAL A 105 -10.86 9.36 17.19
CA VAL A 105 -10.53 10.59 17.90
C VAL A 105 -11.64 11.61 17.68
N PRO A 106 -12.24 12.18 18.74
CA PRO A 106 -13.28 13.20 18.60
C PRO A 106 -12.78 14.41 17.81
N SER A 107 -13.63 14.98 16.94
CA SER A 107 -13.24 16.10 16.07
C SER A 107 -12.68 17.31 16.83
N GLY A 108 -13.19 17.59 18.04
CA GLY A 108 -12.70 18.68 18.90
C GLY A 108 -11.30 18.44 19.49
N MET A 109 -10.75 17.22 19.36
CA MET A 109 -9.41 16.85 19.82
C MET A 109 -8.43 16.64 18.66
N LEU A 110 -8.87 16.83 17.41
CA LEU A 110 -8.00 16.70 16.25
C LEU A 110 -7.12 17.95 16.10
N PRO A 111 -5.82 17.80 15.79
CA PRO A 111 -4.98 18.91 15.37
C PRO A 111 -5.54 19.62 14.13
N LYS A 112 -5.23 20.90 13.98
CA LYS A 112 -5.63 21.67 12.78
C LYS A 112 -5.13 20.99 11.51
N GLY A 113 -5.98 20.92 10.49
CA GLY A 113 -5.68 20.32 9.18
C GLY A 113 -5.80 18.79 9.12
N VAL A 114 -6.15 18.14 10.23
CA VAL A 114 -6.46 16.71 10.27
C VAL A 114 -7.95 16.52 9.92
N ASN A 115 -8.22 15.63 8.98
CA ASN A 115 -9.59 15.29 8.60
C ASN A 115 -10.25 14.45 9.69
N ASN A 116 -9.55 13.39 10.09
CA ASN A 116 -9.95 12.46 11.13
C ASN A 116 -8.78 11.57 11.57
N GLY A 117 -9.01 10.77 12.61
CA GLY A 117 -8.03 9.80 13.06
C GLY A 117 -8.56 8.86 14.13
N PHE A 118 -7.73 7.89 14.49
CA PHE A 118 -8.00 6.89 15.52
C PHE A 118 -6.85 6.82 16.52
N ALA A 119 -7.16 6.52 17.77
CA ALA A 119 -6.21 6.36 18.86
C ALA A 119 -6.21 4.92 19.37
N CYS A 120 -5.03 4.32 19.41
CA CYS A 120 -4.76 2.96 19.84
C CYS A 120 -4.03 3.00 21.18
N VAL A 121 -4.74 2.69 22.27
CA VAL A 121 -4.15 2.63 23.60
C VAL A 121 -3.34 1.34 23.75
N ILE A 122 -2.14 1.45 24.29
CA ILE A 122 -1.22 0.34 24.56
C ILE A 122 -0.77 0.49 26.00
N ASP A 123 -1.21 -0.41 26.88
CA ASP A 123 -0.92 -0.33 28.32
C ASP A 123 0.58 -0.42 28.63
N ASN A 124 1.31 -1.22 27.86
CA ASN A 124 2.76 -1.28 27.89
C ASN A 124 3.31 -1.82 26.56
N LEU A 125 4.36 -1.18 26.02
CA LEU A 125 5.16 -1.73 24.93
C LEU A 125 6.56 -2.05 25.44
N ALA A 126 6.80 -3.34 25.68
CA ALA A 126 8.07 -3.81 26.23
C ALA A 126 9.25 -3.52 25.30
N ALA A 127 10.45 -3.43 25.90
CA ALA A 127 11.68 -3.24 25.14
C ALA A 127 11.87 -4.32 24.05
N GLY A 128 12.24 -3.89 22.85
CA GLY A 128 12.41 -4.76 21.67
C GLY A 128 11.10 -5.27 21.04
N LYS A 129 9.93 -4.82 21.50
CA LYS A 129 8.63 -5.26 20.95
C LYS A 129 8.02 -4.23 20.01
N SER A 130 7.12 -4.73 19.17
CA SER A 130 6.34 -3.92 18.23
C SER A 130 4.88 -4.36 18.24
N LYS A 131 4.00 -3.46 17.84
CA LYS A 131 2.59 -3.74 17.57
C LYS A 131 2.18 -3.11 16.25
N SER A 132 1.47 -3.86 15.44
CA SER A 132 1.01 -3.45 14.11
C SER A 132 -0.51 -3.41 14.07
N TYR A 133 -1.05 -2.41 13.39
CA TYR A 133 -2.49 -2.19 13.26
C TYR A 133 -2.86 -2.10 11.79
N PRO A 134 -3.77 -2.94 11.29
CA PRO A 134 -4.40 -2.74 10.00
C PRO A 134 -5.21 -1.44 10.00
N VAL A 135 -5.03 -0.65 8.94
CA VAL A 135 -5.68 0.65 8.77
C VAL A 135 -6.49 0.62 7.49
N SER A 136 -7.78 0.90 7.59
CA SER A 136 -8.62 1.19 6.45
C SER A 136 -8.68 2.70 6.24
N ALA A 137 -8.51 3.14 5.00
CA ALA A 137 -8.62 4.55 4.64
C ALA A 137 -9.23 4.72 3.25
N THR A 138 -9.63 5.96 2.96
CA THR A 138 -9.91 6.42 1.59
C THR A 138 -8.92 7.50 1.18
N TYR A 139 -8.54 7.51 -0.09
CA TYR A 139 -7.60 8.46 -0.68
C TYR A 139 -8.21 9.17 -1.89
N ASP A 140 -8.27 10.50 -1.86
CA ASP A 140 -8.64 11.33 -3.01
C ASP A 140 -7.42 11.56 -3.92
N LEU A 141 -7.40 10.86 -5.06
CA LEU A 141 -6.35 10.96 -6.08
C LEU A 141 -6.26 12.33 -6.76
N LYS A 142 -7.19 13.26 -6.50
CA LYS A 142 -7.12 14.64 -7.00
C LYS A 142 -6.32 15.55 -6.09
N GLN A 143 -5.98 15.09 -4.89
CA GLN A 143 -5.32 15.89 -3.87
C GLN A 143 -4.10 15.16 -3.31
N LYS A 144 -3.34 15.89 -2.50
CA LYS A 144 -2.22 15.35 -1.72
C LYS A 144 -2.78 14.75 -0.43
N GLY A 145 -2.78 13.43 -0.32
CA GLY A 145 -3.10 12.72 0.92
C GLY A 145 -1.86 12.50 1.78
N GLN A 146 -1.98 12.78 3.08
CA GLN A 146 -0.90 12.62 4.04
C GLN A 146 -1.37 11.86 5.28
N ILE A 147 -0.42 11.25 5.98
CA ILE A 147 -0.66 10.54 7.23
C ILE A 147 0.34 11.00 8.31
N CYS A 148 -0.12 11.03 9.56
CA CYS A 148 0.70 11.26 10.74
C CYS A 148 0.50 10.12 11.76
N LEU A 149 1.59 9.72 12.42
CA LEU A 149 1.61 8.71 13.47
C LEU A 149 2.31 9.25 14.72
N PRO A 150 1.68 10.17 15.48
CA PRO A 150 2.21 10.54 16.77
C PRO A 150 2.00 9.41 17.78
N VAL A 151 3.01 9.21 18.61
CA VAL A 151 2.93 8.36 19.80
C VAL A 151 3.05 9.27 21.01
N THR A 152 2.05 9.21 21.88
CA THR A 152 1.98 9.99 23.11
C THR A 152 2.07 9.09 24.33
N GLU A 153 2.40 9.66 25.49
CA GLU A 153 2.19 8.97 26.77
C GLU A 153 0.69 8.68 26.94
N GLY A 154 0.33 7.66 27.71
CA GLY A 154 -1.04 7.12 27.78
C GLY A 154 -2.18 8.16 27.83
N THR A 155 -2.01 9.25 28.59
CA THR A 155 -3.03 10.33 28.72
C THR A 155 -3.10 11.31 27.54
N GLY A 156 -2.23 11.16 26.53
CA GLY A 156 -2.22 11.96 25.31
C GLY A 156 -1.52 13.32 25.41
N LYS A 157 -0.99 13.70 26.57
CA LYS A 157 -0.48 15.07 26.82
C LYS A 157 0.93 15.31 26.28
N LYS A 158 1.82 14.31 26.36
CA LYS A 158 3.21 14.43 25.93
C LYS A 158 3.47 13.58 24.70
N VAL A 159 4.06 14.18 23.69
CA VAL A 159 4.51 13.48 22.49
C VAL A 159 5.84 12.81 22.81
N LEU A 160 5.89 11.48 22.62
CA LEU A 160 7.10 10.68 22.77
C LEU A 160 7.78 10.45 21.42
N TRP A 161 7.00 10.40 20.35
CA TRP A 161 7.48 10.25 18.99
C TRP A 161 6.48 10.86 18.02
N GLN A 162 6.96 11.44 16.93
CA GLN A 162 6.10 11.97 15.89
C GLN A 162 6.63 11.60 14.51
N GLN A 163 5.83 10.85 13.75
CA GLN A 163 6.06 10.61 12.34
C GLN A 163 5.06 11.38 11.48
N GLY A 164 5.55 12.23 10.57
CA GLY A 164 4.75 12.93 9.56
C GLY A 164 4.52 14.42 9.80
N PRO A 165 3.78 15.11 8.89
CA PRO A 165 2.99 14.54 7.79
C PRO A 165 3.82 13.95 6.66
N ILE A 166 3.52 12.70 6.26
CA ILE A 166 4.16 12.05 5.11
C ILE A 166 3.12 11.86 4.01
N SER A 167 3.49 12.26 2.80
CA SER A 167 2.68 12.06 1.62
C SER A 167 2.68 10.61 1.17
N PHE A 168 1.56 10.16 0.63
CA PHE A 168 1.53 9.05 -0.32
C PHE A 168 1.19 9.61 -1.69
N GLY A 169 1.87 9.16 -2.73
CA GLY A 169 1.69 9.70 -4.08
C GLY A 169 1.97 8.68 -5.17
N THR A 170 1.56 8.99 -6.39
CA THR A 170 1.95 8.25 -7.59
C THR A 170 2.71 9.17 -8.54
N THR A 171 3.75 8.65 -9.16
CA THR A 171 4.51 9.36 -10.21
C THR A 171 3.98 9.07 -11.62
N LYS A 172 3.16 8.02 -11.78
CA LYS A 172 2.60 7.57 -13.07
C LYS A 172 1.19 6.99 -12.87
N PRO A 173 0.16 7.81 -12.60
CA PRO A 173 -1.21 7.33 -12.56
C PRO A 173 -1.60 6.73 -13.92
N THR A 174 -2.24 5.57 -13.92
CA THR A 174 -2.85 5.01 -15.13
C THR A 174 -4.37 5.19 -15.00
N PRO A 175 -5.00 6.14 -15.72
CA PRO A 175 -6.39 6.56 -15.49
C PRO A 175 -7.44 5.43 -15.57
N ASN A 176 -7.10 4.31 -16.21
CA ASN A 176 -8.00 3.18 -16.45
C ASN A 176 -7.57 1.88 -15.74
N ALA A 177 -6.52 1.91 -14.89
CA ALA A 177 -6.18 0.76 -14.06
C ALA A 177 -7.22 0.59 -12.95
N PRO A 178 -7.50 -0.64 -12.48
CA PRO A 178 -8.40 -0.84 -11.34
C PRO A 178 -7.83 -0.24 -10.05
N ASP A 179 -6.52 -0.42 -9.82
CA ASP A 179 -5.80 0.10 -8.66
C ASP A 179 -4.64 1.00 -9.08
N THR A 180 -4.36 2.02 -8.27
CA THR A 180 -3.17 2.86 -8.37
C THR A 180 -2.24 2.60 -7.17
N PRO A 181 -0.97 2.19 -7.40
CA PRO A 181 0.01 2.11 -6.32
C PRO A 181 0.42 3.52 -5.88
N LEU A 182 0.40 3.76 -4.56
CA LEU A 182 0.94 4.98 -3.96
C LEU A 182 2.18 4.67 -3.14
N LEU A 183 3.24 5.43 -3.36
CA LEU A 183 4.53 5.29 -2.69
C LEU A 183 4.63 6.29 -1.54
N LEU A 184 5.11 5.82 -0.40
CA LEU A 184 5.36 6.66 0.77
C LEU A 184 6.45 7.69 0.45
N GLY A 185 6.26 8.92 0.93
CA GLY A 185 7.22 10.01 0.77
C GLY A 185 7.22 10.63 -0.62
N THR A 186 6.26 10.28 -1.47
CA THR A 186 6.10 10.88 -2.81
C THR A 186 4.85 11.73 -2.88
N ASP A 187 4.88 12.75 -3.76
CA ASP A 187 3.73 13.59 -4.01
C ASP A 187 2.86 13.00 -5.13
N ASN A 188 1.55 13.20 -5.02
CA ASN A 188 0.60 12.67 -5.97
C ASN A 188 0.58 13.52 -7.24
N VAL A 189 0.85 12.90 -8.39
CA VAL A 189 0.58 13.49 -9.70
C VAL A 189 -0.86 13.10 -10.08
N PRO A 190 -1.80 14.05 -10.22
CA PRO A 190 -3.18 13.74 -10.56
C PRO A 190 -3.29 13.01 -11.90
N ALA A 191 -4.17 12.01 -11.98
CA ALA A 191 -4.55 11.41 -13.24
C ALA A 191 -5.29 12.46 -14.09
N VAL A 192 -4.68 12.95 -15.17
CA VAL A 192 -5.37 13.82 -16.13
C VAL A 192 -6.27 12.94 -16.99
N PRO A 193 -7.61 13.07 -16.94
CA PRO A 193 -8.49 12.36 -17.86
C PRO A 193 -8.33 13.01 -19.24
N GLY A 194 -7.80 12.27 -20.21
CA GLY A 194 -7.79 12.71 -21.62
C GLY A 194 -6.49 12.60 -22.38
N SER A 195 -5.34 12.32 -21.75
CA SER A 195 -4.12 11.94 -22.49
C SER A 195 -4.06 10.43 -22.67
N GLY A 196 -5.12 9.86 -23.26
CA GLY A 196 -4.91 8.70 -24.09
C GLY A 196 -3.94 9.15 -25.17
N SER A 197 -2.66 8.78 -25.05
CA SER A 197 -1.78 8.74 -26.20
C SER A 197 -2.59 8.03 -27.27
N GLY A 198 -3.03 8.78 -28.27
CA GLY A 198 -3.78 8.24 -29.38
C GLY A 198 -2.99 7.04 -29.84
N LEU A 199 -3.65 5.87 -29.92
CA LEU A 199 -3.07 4.77 -30.67
C LEU A 199 -2.57 5.37 -31.98
N PRO A 200 -1.31 5.16 -32.39
CA PRO A 200 -0.90 5.55 -33.73
C PRO A 200 -1.89 4.88 -34.66
N LYS A 201 -2.74 5.69 -35.32
CA LYS A 201 -3.61 5.21 -36.39
C LYS A 201 -2.68 4.80 -37.54
N THR A 202 -2.16 3.58 -37.49
CA THR A 202 -1.57 2.93 -38.66
C THR A 202 -2.74 2.40 -39.50
N GLY A 203 -3.51 3.32 -40.06
CA GLY A 203 -4.50 3.05 -41.09
C GLY A 203 -4.07 3.81 -42.34
N PRO A 204 -3.90 3.16 -43.50
CA PRO A 204 -3.54 3.84 -44.73
C PRO A 204 -4.75 4.61 -45.25
N GLY A 205 -4.86 5.88 -44.86
CA GLY A 205 -5.96 6.72 -45.29
C GLY A 205 -5.94 8.05 -44.59
N ASP A 206 -5.11 8.97 -45.08
CA ASP A 206 -5.51 10.35 -45.40
C ASP A 206 -4.28 11.17 -45.79
N LEU A 207 -4.01 11.20 -47.09
CA LEU A 207 -3.22 12.25 -47.72
C LEU A 207 -4.16 13.44 -47.98
N THR A 208 -4.38 14.26 -46.96
CA THR A 208 -4.94 15.59 -47.16
C THR A 208 -3.80 16.57 -47.43
N LEU A 209 -3.67 16.98 -48.69
CA LEU A 209 -2.97 18.18 -49.14
C LEU A 209 -3.38 19.39 -48.26
N PRO A 210 -2.46 20.33 -47.95
CA PRO A 210 -2.45 21.55 -48.77
C PRO A 210 -1.10 22.28 -48.91
N ALA A 211 -1.01 23.06 -50.01
CA ALA A 211 -0.15 24.22 -50.26
C ALA A 211 1.37 24.02 -50.41
N GLY A 212 1.80 23.87 -51.66
CA GLY A 212 3.19 24.04 -52.10
C GLY A 212 3.25 24.36 -53.60
N LEU A 213 3.08 25.62 -53.95
CA LEU A 213 3.53 26.16 -55.24
C LEU A 213 5.05 26.08 -55.29
N ALA A 214 5.62 25.29 -56.22
CA ALA A 214 6.81 25.61 -57.02
C ALA A 214 7.49 24.34 -57.56
N GLY A 215 7.85 24.38 -58.85
CA GLY A 215 9.11 23.79 -59.30
C GLY A 215 8.99 22.54 -60.17
N ALA A 216 9.09 22.77 -61.47
CA ALA A 216 9.31 21.78 -62.52
C ALA A 216 10.44 20.78 -62.23
N GLY A 217 10.31 19.55 -62.72
CA GLY A 217 11.45 18.63 -62.78
C GLY A 217 11.13 17.20 -63.24
N LEU A 218 11.39 16.95 -64.53
CA LEU A 218 11.77 15.66 -65.14
C LEU A 218 10.69 14.58 -65.34
N LEU A 219 10.12 14.60 -66.55
CA LEU A 219 9.73 13.40 -67.30
C LEU A 219 10.98 12.81 -67.98
N VAL A 220 11.36 11.57 -67.68
CA VAL A 220 12.09 10.70 -68.62
C VAL A 220 11.70 9.23 -68.43
N ALA A 221 11.01 8.73 -69.46
CA ALA A 221 11.02 7.40 -70.08
C ALA A 221 11.51 6.14 -69.34
N GLY A 222 10.71 5.07 -69.52
CA GLY A 222 11.07 3.66 -69.38
C GLY A 222 9.91 2.92 -68.73
N GLY A 223 9.21 1.96 -69.34
CA GLY A 223 9.53 1.03 -70.41
C GLY A 223 8.77 -0.25 -70.04
N LEU A 224 8.03 -0.81 -70.99
CA LEU A 224 7.10 -1.92 -70.83
C LEU A 224 7.73 -3.24 -70.36
N GLY A 225 6.89 -4.11 -69.80
CA GLY A 225 7.07 -5.57 -69.69
C GLY A 225 6.82 -6.07 -68.27
N PHE A 226 5.66 -6.62 -67.88
CA PHE A 226 4.96 -7.76 -68.46
C PHE A 226 5.94 -8.86 -68.89
N TRP A 227 6.16 -9.89 -68.06
CA TRP A 227 5.61 -11.22 -68.38
C TRP A 227 5.72 -12.22 -67.23
N TRP A 228 4.54 -12.62 -66.80
CA TRP A 228 4.12 -13.92 -66.28
C TRP A 228 4.94 -15.14 -66.78
N THR A 229 5.34 -16.01 -65.86
CA THR A 229 5.41 -17.48 -66.02
C THR A 229 5.70 -18.06 -64.63
N SER A 230 4.75 -18.67 -63.94
CA SER A 230 4.42 -20.08 -64.14
C SER A 230 3.12 -20.41 -63.42
N ARG A 231 2.32 -21.19 -64.12
CA ARG A 231 0.97 -21.64 -63.79
C ARG A 231 1.06 -23.01 -63.13
N ASN A 232 0.21 -23.23 -62.14
CA ASN A 232 -0.23 -24.51 -61.57
C ASN A 232 0.81 -25.29 -60.75
N ARG A 233 0.48 -25.83 -59.58
CA ARG A 233 -0.70 -26.69 -59.34
C ARG A 233 -1.30 -26.50 -57.94
N ARG A 234 -2.63 -26.42 -57.87
CA ARG A 234 -3.45 -26.76 -56.69
C ARG A 234 -4.54 -27.76 -57.11
N ALA A 235 -4.97 -28.53 -56.11
CA ALA A 235 -6.16 -29.39 -56.01
C ALA A 235 -6.07 -30.73 -56.78
N ALA A 236 -6.12 -31.92 -56.17
CA ALA A 236 -6.93 -32.52 -55.07
C ALA A 236 -8.33 -33.03 -55.51
N HIS A 237 -8.60 -34.30 -55.18
CA HIS A 237 -9.88 -35.06 -55.25
C HIS A 237 -10.39 -35.34 -56.69
N HIS A 238 -10.81 -36.53 -57.10
CA HIS A 238 -11.40 -37.72 -56.49
C HIS A 238 -10.92 -38.98 -57.23
#